data_AF-A0A940ZK66-F1
#
_entry.id   AF-A0A940ZK66-F1
#
_cell.length_a   1.000
_cell.length_b   1.000
_cell.length_c   1.000
_cell.angle_alpha   90.00
_cell.angle_beta   90.00
_cell.angle_gamma   90.00
#
_symmetry.space_group_name_H-M   'P 1'
#
loop_
_entity.id
_entity.type
_entity.pdbx_description
1 polymer ?
#
loop_
_entity_poly.entity_id
_entity_poly.type
_entity_poly.pdbx_seq_one_letter_code
_entity_poly.pdbx_strand_id
1 'polypeptide(L)'
;MTYEYTIEFFSLQEAGGLGETSDTPNLVYACGEAGECTIRDLRVEQVEHLQEFLNEMGKERWELVQIFFYRIGAVSFWKRSIEEGND
;
A
#
# COMPACT_ATOMS: atom_id res chain seq x y z
N MET A 1 1.49 -27.68 3.23
CA MET A 1 0.75 -26.41 3.05
C MET A 1 1.38 -25.71 1.86
N THR A 2 0.58 -25.51 0.82
CA THR A 2 1.01 -24.89 -0.44
C THR A 2 0.44 -23.47 -0.47
N TYR A 3 1.25 -22.50 -0.87
CA TYR A 3 0.85 -21.09 -0.94
C TYR A 3 0.98 -20.58 -2.36
N GLU A 4 0.04 -19.74 -2.78
CA GLU A 4 0.22 -18.85 -3.92
C GLU A 4 0.58 -17.45 -3.44
N TYR A 5 1.23 -16.66 -4.31
CA TYR A 5 1.76 -15.34 -3.99
C TYR A 5 1.37 -14.34 -5.08
N THR A 6 1.09 -13.11 -4.69
CA THR A 6 0.94 -11.97 -5.61
C THR A 6 1.70 -10.75 -5.11
N ILE A 7 1.99 -9.83 -6.03
CA ILE A 7 2.64 -8.54 -5.79
C ILE A 7 1.71 -7.46 -6.32
N GLU A 8 1.30 -6.55 -5.45
CA GLU A 8 0.38 -5.47 -5.80
C GLU A 8 1.03 -4.11 -5.56
N PHE A 9 0.78 -3.18 -6.47
CA PHE A 9 1.23 -1.80 -6.36
C PHE A 9 0.04 -0.87 -6.06
N PHE A 10 0.10 -0.18 -4.92
CA PHE A 10 -0.85 0.85 -4.54
C PHE A 10 -0.31 2.23 -4.91
N SER A 11 -0.97 2.93 -5.84
CA SER A 11 -0.58 4.27 -6.27
C SER A 11 -1.05 5.35 -5.28
N LEU A 12 -0.12 6.19 -4.81
CA LEU A 12 -0.46 7.34 -3.97
C LEU A 12 -1.10 8.49 -4.75
N GLN A 13 -0.90 8.54 -6.08
CA GLN A 13 -1.53 9.55 -6.95
C GLN A 13 -3.01 9.27 -7.20
N GLU A 14 -3.37 8.00 -7.36
CA GLU A 14 -4.76 7.59 -7.60
C GLU A 14 -5.58 7.62 -6.31
N ALA A 15 -4.91 7.55 -5.15
CA ALA A 15 -5.55 7.71 -3.86
C ALA A 15 -5.97 9.16 -3.54
N GLY A 16 -5.41 10.15 -4.23
CA GLY A 16 -5.83 11.55 -4.13
C GLY A 16 -6.74 11.89 -5.30
N GLY A 17 -8.06 11.81 -5.12
CA GLY A 17 -9.01 12.32 -6.12
C GLY A 17 -8.60 13.70 -6.63
N LEU A 18 -8.59 13.85 -7.96
CA LEU A 18 -8.13 15.01 -8.73
C LEU A 18 -8.43 16.39 -8.10
N GLY A 19 -7.41 17.25 -8.00
CA GLY A 19 -7.61 18.67 -7.74
C GLY A 19 -6.30 19.44 -7.56
N GLU A 20 -5.77 20.02 -8.65
CA GLU A 20 -4.86 21.17 -8.54
C GLU A 20 -5.58 22.29 -7.74
N THR A 21 -4.99 22.76 -6.65
CA THR A 21 -4.95 24.20 -6.30
C THR A 21 -4.01 24.47 -5.10
N SER A 22 -3.14 25.46 -5.31
CA SER A 22 -2.36 26.30 -4.38
C SER A 22 -1.29 25.68 -3.45
N ASP A 23 -0.03 25.95 -3.81
CA ASP A 23 1.13 26.30 -2.95
C ASP A 23 1.14 25.79 -1.50
N THR A 24 1.13 24.48 -1.31
CA THR A 24 1.62 23.84 -0.08
C THR A 24 2.38 22.57 -0.47
N PRO A 25 3.55 22.28 0.12
CA PRO A 25 4.37 21.15 -0.31
C PRO A 25 3.62 19.85 -0.04
N ASN A 26 3.11 19.27 -1.13
CA ASN A 26 2.55 17.94 -1.20
C ASN A 26 3.63 16.92 -0.82
N LEU A 27 3.34 16.07 0.17
CA LEU A 27 4.14 14.89 0.53
C LEU A 27 5.64 15.16 0.77
N VAL A 28 6.03 15.49 2.00
CA VAL A 28 7.46 15.52 2.38
C VAL A 28 7.91 14.10 2.73
N TYR A 29 8.39 13.37 1.71
CA TYR A 29 9.16 12.15 1.93
C TYR A 29 10.58 12.54 2.36
N ALA A 30 10.79 12.68 3.67
CA ALA A 30 12.11 12.93 4.24
C ALA A 30 12.77 11.59 4.58
N CYS A 31 13.77 11.20 3.80
CA CYS A 31 14.68 10.13 4.20
C CYS A 31 15.88 10.76 4.92
N GLY A 32 16.13 10.29 6.14
CA GLY A 32 17.37 10.61 6.84
C GLY A 32 18.57 9.94 6.18
N GLU A 33 19.77 10.35 6.59
CA GLU A 33 21.03 9.88 5.99
C GLU A 33 21.25 8.37 6.18
N ALA A 34 20.55 7.72 7.11
CA ALA A 34 20.63 6.27 7.32
C ALA A 34 19.56 5.47 6.55
N GLY A 35 18.79 6.12 5.67
CA GLY A 35 17.77 5.48 4.84
C GLY A 35 16.42 5.28 5.53
N GLU A 36 16.23 5.87 6.70
CA GLU A 36 14.95 5.93 7.41
C GLU A 36 14.04 6.98 6.77
N CYS A 37 13.02 6.52 6.06
CA CYS A 37 12.06 7.42 5.42
C CYS A 37 10.86 7.62 6.33
N THR A 38 10.66 8.86 6.78
CA THR A 38 9.51 9.24 7.60
C THR A 38 8.45 9.86 6.71
N ILE A 39 7.25 9.30 6.72
CA ILE A 39 6.12 9.88 6.01
C ILE A 39 5.48 10.92 6.93
N ARG A 40 5.64 12.20 6.62
CA ARG A 40 4.91 13.30 7.24
C ARG A 40 3.87 13.84 6.25
N ASP A 41 2.72 14.23 6.79
CA ASP A 41 1.63 14.91 6.08
C ASP A 41 0.88 14.06 5.02
N LEU A 42 0.51 12.82 5.35
CA LEU A 42 -0.54 12.10 4.59
C LEU A 42 -1.90 12.73 4.87
N ARG A 43 -2.67 12.95 3.81
CA ARG A 43 -4.08 13.34 3.96
C ARG A 43 -4.90 12.14 4.44
N VAL A 44 -5.99 12.38 5.17
CA VAL A 44 -6.85 11.33 5.74
C VAL A 44 -7.35 10.38 4.65
N GLU A 45 -7.69 10.94 3.48
CA GLU A 45 -8.21 10.21 2.32
C GLU A 45 -7.19 9.19 1.79
N GLN A 46 -5.88 9.53 1.83
CA GLN A 46 -4.83 8.62 1.37
C GLN A 46 -4.65 7.42 2.32
N VAL A 47 -4.85 7.64 3.62
CA VAL A 47 -4.81 6.58 4.63
C VAL A 47 -6.06 5.69 4.51
N GLU A 48 -7.22 6.28 4.28
CA GLU A 48 -8.47 5.55 4.06
C GLU A 48 -8.38 4.65 2.82
N HIS A 49 -7.88 5.15 1.70
CA HIS A 49 -7.74 4.34 0.49
C HIS A 49 -6.72 3.20 0.64
N LEU A 50 -5.62 3.43 1.37
CA LEU A 50 -4.68 2.34 1.68
C LEU A 50 -5.34 1.29 2.58
N GLN A 51 -6.10 1.72 3.58
CA GLN A 51 -6.87 0.82 4.45
C GLN A 51 -7.88 -0.01 3.65
N GLU A 52 -8.62 0.61 2.74
CA GLU A 52 -9.56 -0.06 1.84
C GLU A 52 -8.85 -1.11 0.99
N PHE A 53 -7.75 -0.75 0.33
CA PHE A 53 -6.94 -1.68 -0.47
C PHE A 53 -6.49 -2.90 0.36
N LEU A 54 -5.94 -2.69 1.56
CA LEU A 54 -5.48 -3.78 2.42
C LEU A 54 -6.65 -4.69 2.86
N ASN A 55 -7.81 -4.11 3.13
CA ASN A 55 -9.00 -4.85 3.56
C ASN A 55 -9.61 -5.66 2.41
N GLU A 56 -9.63 -5.15 1.18
CA GLU A 56 -10.10 -5.91 0.00
C GLU A 56 -9.22 -7.14 -0.24
N MET A 57 -7.89 -6.99 -0.18
CA MET A 57 -6.97 -8.13 -0.26
C MET A 57 -7.25 -9.16 0.85
N GLY A 58 -7.46 -8.71 2.08
CA GLY A 58 -7.80 -9.57 3.21
C GLY A 58 -9.12 -10.33 3.03
N LYS A 59 -10.15 -9.71 2.43
CA LYS A 59 -11.44 -10.37 2.11
C LYS A 59 -11.26 -11.53 1.14
N GLU A 60 -10.28 -11.45 0.24
CA GLU A 60 -9.92 -12.51 -0.70
C GLU A 60 -9.00 -13.59 -0.11
N ARG A 61 -8.80 -13.56 1.21
CA ARG A 61 -7.91 -14.44 1.99
C ARG A 61 -6.42 -14.25 1.69
N TRP A 62 -6.04 -13.11 1.15
CA TRP A 62 -4.63 -12.76 1.07
C TRP A 62 -4.11 -12.30 2.42
N GLU A 63 -3.00 -12.89 2.84
CA GLU A 63 -2.22 -12.48 4.01
C GLU A 63 -1.08 -11.56 3.55
N LEU A 64 -1.00 -10.37 4.16
CA LEU A 64 0.10 -9.45 3.89
C LEU A 64 1.40 -10.03 4.46
N VAL A 65 2.39 -10.22 3.60
CA VAL A 65 3.73 -10.68 3.96
C VAL A 65 4.64 -9.50 4.25
N GLN A 66 4.65 -8.52 3.35
CA GLN A 66 5.51 -7.34 3.46
C GLN A 66 4.96 -6.18 2.62
N ILE A 67 5.21 -4.96 3.07
CA ILE A 67 4.92 -3.74 2.31
C ILE A 67 6.14 -2.81 2.31
N PHE A 68 6.44 -2.22 1.15
CA PHE A 68 7.48 -1.22 0.96
C PHE A 68 6.86 0.06 0.44
N PHE A 69 7.17 1.18 1.10
CA PHE A 69 6.70 2.49 0.69
C PHE A 69 7.75 3.21 -0.17
N TYR A 70 7.30 3.81 -1.26
CA TYR A 70 8.11 4.64 -2.14
C TYR A 70 7.40 5.96 -2.45
N ARG A 71 8.09 6.92 -3.05
CA ARG A 71 7.53 8.26 -3.33
C ARG A 71 6.26 8.26 -4.18
N ILE A 72 6.05 7.22 -4.99
CA ILE A 72 4.93 7.13 -5.92
C ILE A 72 3.80 6.20 -5.44
N GLY A 73 4.01 5.45 -4.36
CA GLY A 73 3.10 4.37 -3.98
C GLY A 73 3.69 3.38 -2.99
N ALA A 74 3.00 2.27 -2.79
CA ALA A 74 3.48 1.15 -1.99
C ALA A 74 3.47 -0.14 -2.80
N VAL A 75 4.52 -0.96 -2.66
CA VAL A 75 4.55 -2.33 -3.19
C VAL A 75 4.26 -3.29 -2.05
N SER A 76 3.31 -4.18 -2.24
CA SER A 76 2.86 -5.14 -1.23
C SER A 76 2.98 -6.56 -1.73
N PHE A 77 3.50 -7.45 -0.88
CA PHE A 77 3.69 -8.87 -1.13
C PHE A 77 2.68 -9.65 -0.32
N TRP A 78 1.99 -10.55 -0.98
CA TRP A 78 0.88 -11.30 -0.41
C TRP A 78 1.08 -12.79 -0.59
N LYS A 79 0.51 -13.56 0.33
CA LYS A 79 0.39 -15.00 0.19
C LYS A 79 -1.03 -15.44 0.49
N ARG A 80 -1.48 -16.52 -0.12
CA ARG A 80 -2.75 -17.17 0.21
C ARG A 80 -2.55 -18.68 0.26
N SER A 81 -3.12 -19.33 1.27
CA SER A 81 -3.07 -20.79 1.35
C SER A 81 -3.92 -21.38 0.22
N ILE A 82 -3.35 -22.31 -0.53
CA ILE A 82 -4.07 -23.15 -1.46
C ILE A 82 -4.58 -24.33 -0.62
N GLU A 83 -5.88 -24.34 -0.31
CA GLU A 83 -6.51 -25.56 0.19
C GLU A 83 -6.50 -26.58 -0.97
N GLU A 84 -5.76 -27.68 -0.82
CA GLU A 84 -5.94 -28.83 -1.71
C GLU A 84 -7.38 -29.28 -1.53
N GLY A 85 -8.20 -29.10 -2.57
CA GLY A 85 -9.59 -29.52 -2.53
C GLY A 85 -9.69 -30.97 -2.10
N ASN A 86 -10.43 -31.22 -1.02
CA ASN A 86 -11.03 -32.53 -0.79
C ASN A 86 -12.03 -32.73 -1.93
N ASP A 87 -11.62 -33.51 -2.94
CA ASP A 87 -12.46 -34.02 -4.03
C ASP A 87 -13.60 -34.89 -3.48
#